data_AF-A0A4Z0WGM9-F1
#
_entry.id   AF-A0A4Z0WGM9-F1
#
_cell.length_a   1.000
_cell.length_b   1.000
_cell.length_c   1.000
_cell.angle_alpha   90.00
_cell.angle_beta   90.00
_cell.angle_gamma   90.00
#
_symmetry.space_group_name_H-M   'P 1'
#
loop_
_entity.id
_entity.type
_entity.pdbx_description
1 polymer ?
#
loop_
_entity_poly.entity_id
_entity_poly.type
_entity_poly.pdbx_seq_one_letter_code
_entity_poly.pdbx_strand_id
1 'polypeptide(L)'
;MSEQNSRLNKADLWTGLVFLVFGLVVFHASWDMPRLENRGVSFYAIPGLVPMALGAGLALCGFLLAVRALRLGAMQKLPAGQDFKALLLDFESVRVLALTALILTYTLILIGWLPYWLATALFVLATIVVFEHVLKDDPIPLKRSLFWAVVQALIVAVVVSLIFERGFLVRLP
;
A
#
# COMPACT_ATOMS: atom_id res chain seq x y z
N MET A 1 13.78 27.58 -17.47
CA MET A 1 14.16 26.15 -17.30
C MET A 1 14.91 25.85 -16.00
N SER A 2 15.67 26.79 -15.41
CA SER A 2 16.42 26.57 -14.15
C SER A 2 15.56 26.42 -12.89
N GLU A 3 14.45 27.16 -12.75
CA GLU A 3 13.58 27.06 -11.57
C GLU A 3 12.80 25.74 -11.48
N GLN A 4 12.34 25.21 -12.62
CA GLN A 4 11.55 23.97 -12.65
C GLN A 4 12.37 22.74 -12.26
N ASN A 5 13.62 22.65 -12.75
CA ASN A 5 14.57 21.62 -12.33
C ASN A 5 14.91 21.72 -10.83
N SER A 6 14.97 22.93 -10.27
CA SER A 6 15.25 23.15 -8.86
C SER A 6 14.09 22.73 -7.94
N ARG A 7 12.83 22.89 -8.36
CA ARG A 7 11.66 22.45 -7.58
C ARG A 7 11.53 20.92 -7.54
N LEU A 8 11.75 20.26 -8.67
CA LEU A 8 11.72 18.78 -8.78
C LEU A 8 12.75 18.13 -7.84
N ASN A 9 13.99 18.63 -7.82
CA ASN A 9 15.04 18.08 -6.96
C ASN A 9 14.74 18.15 -5.45
N LYS A 10 13.82 19.04 -5.00
CA LYS A 10 13.47 19.22 -3.58
C LYS A 10 12.35 18.29 -3.13
N ALA A 11 11.33 18.14 -3.95
CA ALA A 11 10.27 17.17 -3.71
C ALA A 11 10.85 15.75 -3.66
N ASP A 12 11.80 15.46 -4.55
CA ASP A 12 12.51 14.18 -4.58
C ASP A 12 13.30 13.91 -3.29
N LEU A 13 13.91 14.93 -2.67
CA LEU A 13 14.62 14.76 -1.40
C LEU A 13 13.67 14.39 -0.25
N TRP A 14 12.54 15.09 -0.14
CA TRP A 14 11.54 14.82 0.91
C TRP A 14 10.87 13.47 0.71
N THR A 15 10.43 13.16 -0.51
CA THR A 15 9.87 11.85 -0.85
C THR A 15 10.89 10.74 -0.57
N GLY A 16 12.15 10.95 -0.95
CA GLY A 16 13.24 10.01 -0.70
C GLY A 16 13.46 9.77 0.80
N LEU A 17 13.45 10.83 1.61
CA LEU A 17 13.59 10.73 3.06
C LEU A 17 12.40 10.01 3.70
N VAL A 18 11.16 10.33 3.30
CA VAL A 18 9.95 9.68 3.80
C VAL A 18 9.98 8.18 3.46
N PHE A 19 10.32 7.82 2.23
CA PHE A 19 10.43 6.41 1.82
C PHE A 19 11.56 5.69 2.54
N LEU A 20 12.69 6.35 2.76
CA LEU A 20 13.80 5.80 3.54
C LEU A 20 13.37 5.46 4.97
N VAL A 21 12.80 6.44 5.68
CA VAL A 21 12.36 6.26 7.07
C VAL A 21 11.24 5.22 7.15
N PHE A 22 10.21 5.34 6.32
CA PHE A 22 9.08 4.41 6.33
C PHE A 22 9.52 2.98 5.96
N GLY A 23 10.39 2.82 4.96
CA GLY A 23 10.95 1.53 4.57
C GLY A 23 11.75 0.88 5.70
N LEU A 24 12.58 1.65 6.42
CA LEU A 24 13.32 1.16 7.59
C LEU A 24 12.40 0.76 8.74
N VAL A 25 11.34 1.52 9.00
CA VAL A 25 10.32 1.18 10.01
C VAL A 25 9.64 -0.14 9.65
N VAL A 26 9.20 -0.30 8.40
CA VAL A 26 8.57 -1.55 7.92
C VAL A 26 9.55 -2.72 8.01
N PHE A 27 10.81 -2.52 7.62
CA PHE A 27 11.85 -3.54 7.72
C PHE A 27 12.05 -4.00 9.17
N HIS A 28 12.21 -3.06 10.10
CA HIS A 28 12.41 -3.36 11.52
C HIS A 28 11.18 -4.06 12.12
N ALA A 29 9.98 -3.54 11.87
CA ALA A 29 8.74 -4.15 12.35
C ALA A 29 8.55 -5.58 11.80
N SER A 30 8.98 -5.83 10.57
CA SER A 30 8.96 -7.17 9.96
C SER A 30 10.03 -8.09 10.54
N TRP A 31 11.18 -7.54 10.93
CA TRP A 31 12.28 -8.27 11.56
C TRP A 31 11.91 -8.81 12.93
N ASP A 32 11.15 -8.03 13.70
CA ASP A 32 10.67 -8.41 15.03
C ASP A 32 9.56 -9.46 15.02
N MET A 33 9.01 -9.80 13.85
CA MET A 33 7.97 -10.82 13.75
C MET A 33 8.50 -12.21 14.12
N PRO A 34 7.74 -13.00 14.91
CA PRO A 34 8.18 -14.29 15.40
C PRO A 34 8.41 -15.27 14.25
N ARG A 35 9.58 -15.90 14.25
CA ARG A 35 9.94 -16.95 13.29
C ARG A 35 9.34 -18.26 13.75
N LEU A 36 8.55 -18.89 12.90
CA LEU A 36 7.81 -20.12 13.20
C LEU A 36 8.64 -21.39 12.94
N GLU A 37 9.97 -21.26 12.87
CA GLU A 37 10.93 -22.34 12.58
C GLU A 37 10.83 -23.48 13.60
N ASN A 38 10.63 -23.14 14.88
CA ASN A 38 10.42 -24.11 15.97
C ASN A 38 9.12 -24.92 15.85
N ARG A 39 8.25 -24.59 14.88
CA ARG A 39 6.99 -25.30 14.59
C ARG A 39 7.04 -26.08 13.25
N GLY A 40 8.23 -26.24 12.66
CA GLY A 40 8.42 -26.99 11.41
C GLY A 40 7.86 -26.29 10.17
N VAL A 41 7.62 -24.98 10.25
CA VAL A 41 7.10 -24.17 9.15
C VAL A 41 8.22 -23.87 8.14
N SER A 42 7.92 -24.02 6.84
CA SER A 42 8.87 -23.72 5.76
C SER A 42 9.36 -22.27 5.78
N PHE A 43 10.61 -22.03 5.40
CA PHE A 43 11.22 -20.68 5.37
C PHE A 43 10.40 -19.63 4.59
N TYR A 44 9.75 -20.02 3.49
CA TYR A 44 8.94 -19.10 2.68
C TYR A 44 7.63 -18.65 3.36
N ALA A 45 7.22 -19.31 4.44
CA ALA A 45 6.02 -18.99 5.20
C ALA A 45 6.33 -18.14 6.45
N ILE A 46 7.55 -17.59 6.57
CA ILE A 46 7.90 -16.62 7.61
C ILE A 46 7.09 -15.33 7.37
N PRO A 47 6.22 -14.89 8.32
CA PRO A 47 5.33 -13.74 8.12
C PRO A 47 6.05 -12.44 7.76
N GLY A 48 7.24 -12.23 8.33
CA GLY A 48 8.05 -11.04 8.13
C GLY A 48 8.84 -11.00 6.81
N LEU A 49 8.98 -12.11 6.07
CA LEU A 49 9.93 -12.19 4.95
C LEU A 49 9.59 -11.21 3.80
N VAL A 50 8.33 -11.26 3.34
CA VAL A 50 7.84 -10.39 2.25
C VAL A 50 7.84 -8.92 2.67
N PRO A 51 7.23 -8.51 3.79
CA PRO A 51 7.22 -7.10 4.17
C PRO A 51 8.63 -6.58 4.50
N MET A 52 9.54 -7.42 5.00
CA MET A 52 10.96 -7.08 5.17
C MET A 52 11.63 -6.79 3.83
N ALA A 53 11.44 -7.64 2.82
CA ALA A 53 12.00 -7.41 1.48
C ALA A 53 11.45 -6.12 0.84
N LEU A 54 10.13 -5.88 0.96
CA LEU A 54 9.51 -4.64 0.47
C LEU A 54 10.01 -3.40 1.23
N GLY A 55 10.15 -3.48 2.56
CA GLY A 55 10.70 -2.41 3.39
C GLY A 55 12.15 -2.08 3.02
N ALA A 56 12.99 -3.10 2.81
CA ALA A 56 14.36 -2.93 2.35
C ALA A 56 14.43 -2.28 0.95
N GLY A 57 13.60 -2.75 0.01
CA GLY A 57 13.51 -2.17 -1.33
C GLY A 57 13.08 -0.70 -1.29
N LEU A 58 12.06 -0.38 -0.50
CA LEU A 58 11.57 0.99 -0.33
C LEU A 58 12.64 1.89 0.31
N ALA A 59 13.33 1.39 1.33
CA ALA A 59 14.43 2.10 1.97
C ALA A 59 15.58 2.38 0.99
N LEU A 60 15.96 1.39 0.18
CA LEU A 60 16.98 1.54 -0.85
C LEU A 60 16.57 2.59 -1.90
N CYS A 61 15.36 2.51 -2.42
CA CYS A 61 14.84 3.49 -3.38
C CYS A 61 14.82 4.90 -2.79
N GLY A 62 14.35 5.05 -1.55
CA GLY A 62 14.33 6.33 -0.84
C GLY A 62 15.74 6.89 -0.62
N PHE A 63 16.69 6.04 -0.23
CA PHE A 63 18.09 6.41 -0.09
C PHE A 63 18.69 6.89 -1.42
N LEU A 64 18.52 6.12 -2.50
CA LEU A 64 19.04 6.49 -3.82
C LEU A 64 18.45 7.81 -4.33
N LEU A 65 17.14 8.04 -4.10
CA LEU A 65 16.47 9.28 -4.47
C LEU A 65 17.02 10.47 -3.66
N ALA A 66 17.19 10.32 -2.35
CA ALA A 66 17.76 11.35 -1.49
C ALA A 66 19.21 11.68 -1.87
N VAL A 67 20.06 10.66 -2.10
CA VAL A 67 21.45 10.86 -2.55
C VAL A 67 21.50 11.59 -3.90
N ARG A 68 20.65 11.20 -4.86
CA ARG A 68 20.54 11.88 -6.15
C ARG A 68 20.14 13.35 -5.98
N ALA A 69 19.12 13.63 -5.18
CA ALA A 69 18.65 14.99 -4.93
C ALA A 69 19.72 15.87 -4.25
N LEU A 70 20.48 15.31 -3.31
CA LEU A 70 21.60 16.00 -2.66
C LEU A 70 22.74 16.32 -3.65
N ARG A 71 23.10 15.36 -4.52
CA ARG A 71 24.10 15.59 -5.58
C ARG A 71 23.68 16.68 -6.57
N LEU A 72 22.38 16.90 -6.73
CA LEU A 72 21.80 17.93 -7.60
C LEU A 72 21.54 19.27 -6.88
N GLY A 73 22.07 19.46 -5.65
CA GLY A 73 22.06 20.76 -4.97
C GLY A 73 20.76 21.13 -4.25
N ALA A 74 19.91 20.16 -3.91
CA ALA A 74 18.61 20.41 -3.26
C ALA A 74 18.69 21.21 -1.93
N MET A 75 19.84 21.18 -1.23
CA MET A 75 20.05 21.84 0.07
C MET A 75 20.16 23.37 0.00
N GLN A 76 20.37 23.98 -1.16
CA GLN A 76 20.73 25.42 -1.23
C GLN A 76 19.55 26.39 -1.03
N LYS A 77 18.28 25.95 -1.12
CA LYS A 77 17.10 26.78 -0.82
C LYS A 77 15.92 25.94 -0.34
N LEU A 78 15.81 25.73 0.97
CA LEU A 78 14.62 25.16 1.63
C LEU A 78 13.46 26.16 1.52
N PRO A 79 12.34 25.85 0.83
CA PRO A 79 11.10 26.54 1.06
C PRO A 79 10.39 25.88 2.24
N ALA A 80 10.08 26.66 3.27
CA ALA A 80 9.14 26.25 4.30
C ALA A 80 7.74 26.20 3.68
N GLY A 81 7.07 25.05 3.80
CA GLY A 81 5.65 24.90 3.47
C GLY A 81 5.36 24.57 2.01
N GLN A 82 5.40 23.28 1.66
CA GLN A 82 4.45 22.80 0.65
C GLN A 82 3.09 22.73 1.33
N ASP A 83 2.06 23.26 0.67
CA ASP A 83 0.69 23.18 1.17
C ASP A 83 0.23 21.72 1.05
N PHE A 84 0.53 20.92 2.07
CA PHE A 84 0.28 19.49 2.14
C PHE A 84 -1.19 19.16 1.82
N LYS A 85 -2.10 20.09 2.12
CA LYS A 85 -3.52 19.97 1.79
C LYS A 85 -3.79 20.05 0.29
N ALA A 86 -3.11 20.94 -0.44
CA ALA A 86 -3.26 21.05 -1.89
C ALA A 86 -2.75 19.77 -2.60
N LEU A 87 -1.63 19.21 -2.12
CA LEU A 87 -1.12 17.93 -2.62
C LEU A 87 -2.04 16.75 -2.29
N LEU A 88 -2.72 16.75 -1.15
CA LEU A 88 -3.66 15.68 -0.76
C LEU A 88 -5.00 15.77 -1.48
N LEU A 89 -5.39 16.94 -2.00
CA LEU A 89 -6.69 17.19 -2.63
C LEU A 89 -6.67 17.10 -4.17
N ASP A 90 -5.51 16.85 -4.79
CA ASP A 90 -5.45 16.50 -6.21
C ASP A 90 -6.18 15.17 -6.48
N PHE A 91 -6.82 15.05 -7.64
CA PHE A 91 -7.62 13.86 -8.00
C PHE A 91 -6.85 12.54 -7.92
N GLU A 92 -5.56 12.57 -8.27
CA GLU A 92 -4.68 11.42 -8.14
C GLU A 92 -4.43 11.04 -6.68
N SER A 93 -4.25 12.05 -5.82
CA SER A 93 -4.08 11.88 -4.38
C SER A 93 -5.35 11.39 -3.68
N VAL A 94 -6.54 11.81 -4.13
CA VAL A 94 -7.82 11.31 -3.61
C VAL A 94 -7.98 9.82 -3.89
N ARG A 95 -7.59 9.34 -5.08
CA ARG A 95 -7.56 7.91 -5.40
C ARG A 95 -6.63 7.13 -4.49
N VAL A 96 -5.40 7.61 -4.31
CA VAL A 96 -4.42 6.99 -3.39
C VAL A 96 -4.95 6.97 -1.95
N LEU A 97 -5.55 8.07 -1.49
CA LEU A 97 -6.11 8.19 -0.16
C LEU A 97 -7.31 7.24 0.05
N ALA A 98 -8.20 7.13 -0.94
CA ALA A 98 -9.34 6.22 -0.89
C ALA A 98 -8.90 4.75 -0.84
N LEU A 99 -7.92 4.35 -1.65
CA LEU A 99 -7.34 3.00 -1.57
C LEU A 99 -6.70 2.75 -0.21
N THR A 100 -5.93 3.72 0.29
CA THR A 100 -5.28 3.63 1.60
C THR A 100 -6.31 3.45 2.71
N ALA A 101 -7.38 4.25 2.70
CA ALA A 101 -8.47 4.16 3.67
C ALA A 101 -9.20 2.80 3.60
N LEU A 102 -9.46 2.30 2.40
CA LEU A 102 -10.06 0.97 2.19
C LEU A 102 -9.15 -0.15 2.72
N ILE A 103 -7.85 -0.09 2.42
CA ILE A 103 -6.88 -1.08 2.92
C ILE A 103 -6.82 -1.05 4.45
N LEU A 104 -6.72 0.13 5.06
CA LEU A 104 -6.67 0.26 6.52
C LEU A 104 -7.96 -0.21 7.18
N THR A 105 -9.11 0.07 6.58
CA THR A 105 -10.40 -0.41 7.09
C THR A 105 -10.48 -1.93 6.99
N TYR A 106 -10.02 -2.50 5.87
CA TYR A 106 -9.98 -3.95 5.72
C TYR A 106 -9.06 -4.60 6.76
N THR A 107 -7.83 -4.12 6.90
CA THR A 107 -6.81 -4.78 7.75
C THR A 107 -6.99 -4.53 9.24
N LEU A 108 -7.43 -3.33 9.65
CA LEU A 108 -7.52 -2.94 11.06
C LEU A 108 -8.92 -3.12 11.65
N ILE A 109 -9.97 -3.16 10.82
CA ILE A 109 -11.36 -3.21 11.28
C ILE A 109 -12.05 -4.50 10.83
N LEU A 110 -12.10 -4.81 9.53
CA LEU A 110 -12.88 -5.97 9.07
C LEU A 110 -12.26 -7.30 9.53
N ILE A 111 -10.93 -7.44 9.39
CA ILE A 111 -10.22 -8.64 9.84
C ILE A 111 -10.31 -8.73 11.38
N GLY A 112 -10.90 -9.82 11.86
CA GLY A 112 -11.13 -10.09 13.29
C GLY A 112 -12.57 -9.82 13.76
N TRP A 113 -13.35 -9.06 13.01
CA TRP A 113 -14.79 -8.83 13.28
C TRP A 113 -15.71 -9.68 12.40
N LEU A 114 -15.27 -9.97 11.17
CA LEU A 114 -15.99 -10.81 10.22
C LEU A 114 -15.16 -12.04 9.84
N PRO A 115 -15.80 -13.13 9.39
CA PRO A 115 -15.11 -14.24 8.77
C PRO A 115 -14.24 -13.75 7.60
N TYR A 116 -13.02 -14.28 7.47
CA TYR A 116 -12.03 -13.79 6.51
C TYR A 116 -12.54 -13.71 5.07
N TRP A 117 -13.27 -14.74 4.62
CA TRP A 117 -13.82 -14.78 3.26
C TRP A 117 -14.80 -13.62 3.00
N LEU A 118 -15.62 -13.27 4.00
CA LEU A 118 -16.59 -12.19 3.90
C LEU A 118 -15.89 -10.82 3.96
N ALA A 119 -14.93 -10.65 4.87
CA ALA A 119 -14.10 -9.45 4.93
C ALA A 119 -13.40 -9.17 3.59
N THR A 120 -12.81 -10.21 3.00
CA THR A 120 -12.11 -10.13 1.70
C THR A 120 -13.10 -9.80 0.57
N ALA A 121 -14.26 -10.46 0.53
CA ALA A 121 -15.27 -10.19 -0.49
C ALA A 121 -15.77 -8.75 -0.42
N LEU A 122 -16.08 -8.25 0.79
CA LEU A 122 -16.52 -6.87 0.99
C LEU A 122 -15.45 -5.85 0.59
N PHE A 123 -14.19 -6.11 0.96
CA PHE A 123 -13.07 -5.25 0.57
C PHE A 123 -12.88 -5.17 -0.94
N VAL A 124 -12.86 -6.31 -1.63
CA VAL A 124 -12.69 -6.37 -3.10
C VAL A 124 -13.87 -5.71 -3.80
N LEU A 125 -15.11 -5.99 -3.37
CA LEU A 125 -16.31 -5.38 -3.91
C LEU A 125 -16.29 -3.87 -3.73
N ALA A 126 -16.02 -3.38 -2.52
CA ALA A 126 -15.95 -1.95 -2.23
C ALA A 126 -14.86 -1.28 -3.07
N THR A 127 -13.68 -1.89 -3.18
CA THR A 127 -12.58 -1.35 -3.99
C THR A 127 -12.99 -1.23 -5.46
N ILE A 128 -13.57 -2.27 -6.06
CA ILE A 128 -14.01 -2.21 -7.46
C ILE A 128 -15.07 -1.12 -7.65
N VAL A 129 -16.12 -1.08 -6.82
CA VAL A 129 -17.19 -0.10 -6.96
C VAL A 129 -16.68 1.33 -6.77
N VAL A 130 -15.84 1.57 -5.75
CA VAL A 130 -15.26 2.90 -5.49
C VAL A 130 -14.42 3.35 -6.69
N PHE A 131 -13.58 2.48 -7.25
CA PHE A 131 -12.67 2.84 -8.35
C PHE A 131 -13.31 2.84 -9.74
N GLU A 132 -14.33 2.03 -10.01
CA GLU A 132 -14.98 1.95 -11.32
C GLU A 132 -16.17 2.89 -11.48
N HIS A 133 -16.84 3.24 -10.37
CA HIS A 133 -18.08 4.00 -10.39
C HIS A 133 -17.97 5.37 -9.68
N VAL A 134 -17.25 5.46 -8.55
CA VAL A 134 -17.24 6.70 -7.74
C VAL A 134 -16.09 7.63 -8.12
N LEU A 135 -14.88 7.11 -8.26
CA LEU A 135 -13.65 7.90 -8.46
C LEU A 135 -13.19 7.98 -9.93
N LYS A 136 -13.93 7.36 -10.85
CA LYS A 136 -13.61 7.33 -12.29
C LYS A 136 -14.29 8.50 -13.00
N ASP A 137 -13.54 9.17 -13.88
CA ASP A 137 -14.04 10.33 -14.63
C ASP A 137 -15.16 9.95 -15.60
N ASP A 138 -15.07 8.77 -16.22
CA ASP A 138 -16.12 8.12 -17.02
C ASP A 138 -16.66 6.88 -16.28
N PRO A 139 -17.66 7.04 -15.39
CA PRO A 139 -18.10 5.97 -14.51
C PRO A 139 -18.84 4.87 -15.29
N ILE A 140 -18.52 3.62 -14.96
CA ILE A 140 -19.26 2.47 -15.46
C ILE A 140 -20.64 2.44 -14.76
N PRO A 141 -21.75 2.10 -15.44
CA PRO A 141 -23.05 2.01 -14.79
C PRO A 141 -23.03 1.03 -13.61
N LEU A 142 -23.56 1.46 -12.46
CA LEU A 142 -23.46 0.75 -11.18
C LEU A 142 -23.87 -0.71 -11.28
N LYS A 143 -24.94 -1.04 -12.01
CA LYS A 143 -25.41 -2.43 -12.17
C LYS A 143 -24.37 -3.33 -12.85
N ARG A 144 -23.67 -2.83 -13.86
CA ARG A 144 -22.64 -3.57 -14.58
C ARG A 144 -21.38 -3.71 -13.73
N SER A 145 -20.94 -2.63 -13.11
CA SER A 145 -19.78 -2.66 -12.20
C SER A 145 -20.04 -3.60 -11.02
N LEU A 146 -21.22 -3.49 -10.38
CA LEU A 146 -21.61 -4.35 -9.25
C LEU A 146 -21.66 -5.83 -9.65
N PHE A 147 -22.18 -6.17 -10.83
CA PHE A 147 -22.19 -7.55 -11.30
C PHE A 147 -20.78 -8.15 -11.39
N TRP A 148 -19.86 -7.45 -12.07
CA TRP A 148 -18.47 -7.91 -12.19
C TRP A 148 -17.73 -7.87 -10.86
N ALA A 149 -17.98 -6.84 -10.04
CA ALA A 149 -17.42 -6.71 -8.70
C ALA A 149 -17.81 -7.89 -7.79
N VAL A 150 -19.09 -8.30 -7.80
CA VAL A 150 -19.55 -9.46 -7.01
C VAL A 150 -18.87 -10.74 -7.50
N VAL A 151 -18.81 -10.97 -8.81
CA VAL A 151 -18.16 -12.16 -9.37
C VAL A 151 -16.67 -12.20 -8.97
N GLN A 152 -15.94 -11.10 -9.17
CA GLN A 152 -14.53 -11.02 -8.81
C GLN A 152 -14.31 -11.13 -7.30
N ALA A 153 -15.13 -10.47 -6.48
CA ALA A 153 -15.04 -10.53 -5.03
C ALA A 153 -15.23 -11.96 -4.50
N LEU A 154 -16.20 -12.70 -5.02
CA LEU A 154 -16.42 -14.09 -4.63
C LEU A 154 -15.27 -14.99 -5.06
N ILE A 155 -14.80 -14.85 -6.31
CA ILE A 155 -13.66 -15.64 -6.82
C ILE A 155 -12.42 -15.37 -5.97
N VAL A 156 -12.07 -14.09 -5.75
CA VAL A 156 -10.89 -13.71 -4.96
C VAL A 156 -11.03 -14.19 -3.53
N ALA A 157 -12.17 -13.98 -2.89
CA ALA A 157 -12.40 -14.44 -1.51
C ALA A 157 -12.20 -15.95 -1.37
N VAL A 158 -12.75 -16.76 -2.28
CA VAL A 158 -12.59 -18.22 -2.24
C VAL A 158 -11.14 -18.62 -2.52
N VAL A 159 -10.56 -18.14 -3.62
CA VAL A 159 -9.20 -18.53 -4.04
C VAL A 159 -8.17 -18.15 -2.99
N VAL A 160 -8.24 -16.92 -2.48
CA VAL A 160 -7.30 -16.45 -1.45
C VAL A 160 -7.51 -17.22 -0.15
N SER A 161 -8.74 -17.43 0.31
CA SER A 161 -9.00 -18.23 1.52
C SER A 161 -8.41 -19.64 1.39
N LEU A 162 -8.60 -20.30 0.25
CA LEU A 162 -8.03 -21.63 0.00
C LEU A 162 -6.50 -21.63 -0.04
N ILE A 163 -5.87 -20.61 -0.62
CA ILE A 163 -4.41 -20.47 -0.63
C ILE A 163 -3.90 -20.29 0.81
N PHE A 164 -4.54 -19.49 1.63
CA PHE A 164 -4.14 -19.31 3.02
C PHE A 164 -4.36 -20.56 3.87
N GLU A 165 -5.52 -21.20 3.77
CA GLU A 165 -5.86 -22.40 4.55
C GLU A 165 -5.09 -23.64 4.09
N ARG A 166 -4.94 -23.85 2.78
CA ARG A 166 -4.36 -25.08 2.22
C ARG A 166 -2.92 -24.92 1.77
N GLY A 167 -2.56 -23.74 1.24
CA GLY A 167 -1.19 -23.45 0.83
C GLY A 167 -0.31 -23.04 2.01
N PHE A 168 -0.77 -22.06 2.79
CA PHE A 168 -0.02 -21.55 3.95
C PHE A 168 -0.40 -22.19 5.28
N LEU A 169 -1.41 -23.06 5.31
CA LEU A 169 -1.89 -23.76 6.52
C LEU A 169 -2.26 -22.79 7.66
N VAL A 170 -2.73 -21.59 7.31
CA VAL A 170 -3.15 -20.55 8.25
C VAL A 170 -4.61 -20.78 8.65
N ARG A 171 -4.90 -20.69 9.95
CA ARG A 171 -6.28 -20.68 10.44
C ARG A 171 -6.82 -19.26 10.31
N LEU A 172 -7.80 -19.10 9.43
CA LEU A 172 -8.48 -17.83 9.20
C LEU A 172 -9.61 -17.66 10.24
N PRO A 173 -9.88 -16.43 10.71
CA PRO A 173 -11.02 -16.13 11.58
C PRO A 173 -12.36 -16.21 10.84
#